data_AF-A0A518DQZ4-F1
#
_entry.id   AF-A0A518DQZ4-F1
#
_cell.length_a   1.000
_cell.length_b   1.000
_cell.length_c   1.000
_cell.angle_alpha   90.00
_cell.angle_beta   90.00
_cell.angle_gamma   90.00
#
_symmetry.space_group_name_H-M   'P 1'
#
loop_
_entity.id
_entity.type
_entity.pdbx_description
1 polymer ?
#
loop_
_entity_poly.entity_id
_entity_poly.type
_entity_poly.pdbx_seq_one_letter_code
_entity_poly.pdbx_strand_id
1 'polypeptide(L)'
;MWKQCWKPLGLACLLLAVGCSQSLSHKVEISPEQVQSSLAASFPYSTDDIPGFESPIKATLSDPVALLEPGKNQLGVRMKITLIPPQELPNPPRRVRLPGGGPELPAAGLLGEGQPREGTVTVYGDLRYEPATGELFYKNATITDLQLADLPVEHTRPAREVVEKLVARYLDQTPIYTIDAKQFSGNLTKALLQSVTVENGKLYVELGL
;
A
#
# COMPACT_ATOMS: atom_id res chain seq x y z
N MET A 1 52.55 -69.85 29.11
CA MET A 1 53.52 -69.01 28.36
C MET A 1 52.72 -68.34 27.25
N TRP A 2 52.55 -67.03 27.04
CA TRP A 2 53.03 -65.75 27.58
C TRP A 2 51.88 -64.72 27.38
N LYS A 3 51.45 -63.97 28.41
CA LYS A 3 51.56 -62.49 28.57
C LYS A 3 51.52 -61.63 27.29
N GLN A 4 50.61 -60.64 27.21
CA GLN A 4 50.81 -59.20 27.52
C GLN A 4 49.61 -58.36 27.01
N CYS A 5 48.97 -57.53 27.87
CA CYS A 5 48.90 -56.04 27.82
C CYS A 5 48.27 -55.43 26.54
N TRP A 6 47.34 -54.47 26.57
CA TRP A 6 47.12 -53.36 27.49
C TRP A 6 45.71 -52.75 27.25
N LYS A 7 45.20 -51.99 28.23
CA LYS A 7 43.88 -51.35 28.31
C LYS A 7 43.81 -50.02 27.49
N PRO A 8 42.85 -49.09 27.72
CA PRO A 8 41.70 -48.82 26.87
C PRO A 8 41.72 -47.37 26.32
N LEU A 9 41.55 -47.15 25.02
CA LEU A 9 41.29 -45.79 24.54
C LEU A 9 39.80 -45.50 24.61
N GLY A 10 39.42 -44.79 25.68
CA GLY A 10 38.16 -44.08 25.72
C GLY A 10 38.12 -43.07 24.58
N LEU A 11 37.16 -43.24 23.68
CA LEU A 11 36.68 -42.16 22.85
C LEU A 11 35.30 -41.80 23.40
N ALA A 12 35.30 -40.81 24.28
CA ALA A 12 34.12 -40.11 24.71
C ALA A 12 33.39 -39.62 23.44
N CYS A 13 32.26 -40.26 23.15
CA CYS A 13 31.32 -39.81 22.14
C CYS A 13 30.68 -38.54 22.72
N LEU A 14 31.33 -37.41 22.49
CA LEU A 14 30.81 -36.08 22.79
C LEU A 14 29.63 -35.86 21.83
N LEU A 15 28.44 -36.29 22.26
CA LEU A 15 27.16 -35.94 21.66
C LEU A 15 27.03 -34.42 21.76
N LEU A 16 27.51 -33.72 20.73
CA LEU A 16 27.03 -32.38 20.41
C LEU A 16 25.56 -32.53 20.05
N ALA A 17 24.72 -32.45 21.08
CA ALA A 17 23.35 -32.01 20.93
C ALA A 17 23.42 -30.59 20.34
N VAL A 18 23.49 -30.52 19.01
CA VAL A 18 23.01 -29.36 18.27
C VAL A 18 21.52 -29.32 18.59
N GLY A 19 21.20 -28.66 19.70
CA GLY A 19 19.86 -28.21 19.97
C GLY A 19 19.50 -27.29 18.82
N CYS A 20 18.79 -27.83 17.83
CA CYS A 20 17.92 -27.02 17.02
C CYS A 20 16.97 -26.34 18.00
N SER A 21 17.30 -25.10 18.36
CA SER A 21 16.34 -24.14 18.90
C SER A 21 15.30 -23.95 17.81
N GLN A 22 14.35 -24.88 17.71
CA GLN A 22 13.14 -24.69 16.91
C GLN A 22 12.36 -23.60 17.63
N SER A 23 12.69 -22.35 17.29
CA SER A 23 11.74 -21.25 17.41
C SER A 23 10.45 -21.76 16.75
N LEU A 24 9.45 -22.04 17.58
CA LEU A 24 8.12 -22.45 17.13
C LEU A 24 7.44 -21.20 16.57
N SER A 25 7.82 -20.82 15.36
CA SER A 25 7.14 -19.77 14.61
C SER A 25 5.99 -20.39 13.81
N HIS A 26 4.76 -20.00 14.15
CA HIS A 26 3.57 -20.40 13.38
C HIS A 26 3.25 -19.31 12.36
N LYS A 27 3.22 -19.69 11.06
CA LYS A 27 2.78 -18.82 9.97
C LYS A 27 1.27 -18.92 9.81
N VAL A 28 0.57 -17.80 9.93
CA VAL A 28 -0.87 -17.69 9.61
C VAL A 28 -1.03 -16.91 8.32
N GLU A 29 -1.80 -17.46 7.38
CA GLU A 29 -2.14 -16.80 6.13
C GLU A 29 -3.31 -15.84 6.34
N ILE A 30 -3.14 -14.58 5.92
CA ILE A 30 -4.22 -13.60 5.82
C ILE A 30 -4.70 -13.57 4.37
N SER A 31 -6.01 -13.70 4.19
CA SER A 31 -6.62 -13.69 2.86
C SER A 31 -6.60 -12.29 2.22
N PRO A 32 -6.45 -12.18 0.88
CA PRO A 32 -6.56 -10.91 0.18
C PRO A 32 -7.89 -10.18 0.42
N GLU A 33 -8.98 -10.93 0.60
CA GLU A 33 -10.32 -10.40 0.85
C GLU A 33 -10.41 -9.64 2.19
N GLN A 34 -9.73 -10.14 3.24
CA GLN A 34 -9.68 -9.45 4.53
C GLN A 34 -8.90 -8.15 4.45
N VAL A 35 -7.77 -8.14 3.75
CA VAL A 35 -6.97 -6.92 3.51
C VAL A 35 -7.80 -5.92 2.71
N GLN A 36 -8.49 -6.37 1.67
CA GLN A 36 -9.36 -5.54 0.85
C GLN A 36 -10.52 -4.94 1.67
N SER A 37 -11.15 -5.71 2.55
CA SER A 37 -12.25 -5.22 3.38
C SER A 37 -11.78 -4.17 4.39
N SER A 38 -10.59 -4.35 4.96
CA SER A 38 -10.01 -3.36 5.89
C SER A 38 -9.62 -2.08 5.14
N LEU A 39 -9.01 -2.22 3.97
CA LEU A 39 -8.69 -1.08 3.12
C LEU A 39 -9.95 -0.32 2.75
N ALA A 40 -11.00 -0.99 2.27
CA ALA A 40 -12.26 -0.35 1.89
C ALA A 40 -12.91 0.45 3.02
N ALA A 41 -12.69 0.08 4.29
CA ALA A 41 -13.22 0.80 5.44
C ALA A 41 -12.55 2.18 5.66
N SER A 42 -11.32 2.38 5.16
CA SER A 42 -10.57 3.63 5.26
C SER A 42 -10.81 4.58 4.09
N PHE A 43 -11.70 4.24 3.15
CA PHE A 43 -12.02 5.05 1.97
C PHE A 43 -13.47 5.54 2.01
N PRO A 44 -13.78 6.66 1.34
CA PRO A 44 -12.90 7.49 0.50
C PRO A 44 -11.92 8.36 1.30
N TYR A 45 -10.82 8.77 0.67
CA TYR A 45 -9.82 9.67 1.28
C TYR A 45 -9.59 10.89 0.39
N SER A 46 -9.89 12.10 0.89
CA SER A 46 -9.82 13.34 0.12
C SER A 46 -8.72 14.28 0.61
N THR A 47 -8.18 15.13 -0.28
CA THR A 47 -7.28 16.22 0.11
C THR A 47 -7.92 17.19 1.09
N ASP A 48 -9.25 17.34 1.06
CA ASP A 48 -10.00 18.19 1.99
C ASP A 48 -9.91 17.67 3.45
N ASP A 49 -9.64 16.38 3.65
CA ASP A 49 -9.52 15.75 4.96
C ASP A 49 -8.11 15.89 5.56
N ILE A 50 -7.16 16.46 4.82
CA ILE A 50 -5.75 16.61 5.23
C ILE A 50 -5.51 18.01 5.79
N PRO A 51 -5.27 18.16 7.11
CA PRO A 51 -4.98 19.45 7.71
C PRO A 51 -3.70 20.05 7.11
N GLY A 52 -3.79 21.29 6.61
CA GLY A 52 -2.65 22.02 6.05
C GLY A 52 -2.25 21.61 4.63
N PHE A 53 -3.07 20.84 3.91
CA PHE A 53 -2.84 20.55 2.50
C PHE A 53 -3.46 21.62 1.61
N GLU A 54 -2.69 22.67 1.32
CA GLU A 54 -3.11 23.74 0.42
C GLU A 54 -2.80 23.37 -1.04
N SER A 55 -3.82 22.95 -1.79
CA SER A 55 -3.69 22.67 -3.22
C SER A 55 -4.86 23.28 -3.99
N PRO A 56 -4.62 23.94 -5.14
CA PRO A 56 -5.69 24.43 -6.00
C PRO A 56 -6.44 23.29 -6.72
N ILE A 57 -5.85 22.09 -6.76
CA ILE A 57 -6.44 20.88 -7.33
C ILE A 57 -6.98 20.03 -6.17
N LYS A 58 -8.27 19.71 -6.20
CA LYS A 58 -8.85 18.74 -5.25
C LYS A 58 -8.63 17.34 -5.78
N ALA A 59 -8.20 16.43 -4.92
CA ALA A 59 -7.97 15.05 -5.28
C ALA A 59 -8.62 14.11 -4.28
N THR A 60 -9.27 13.06 -4.78
CA THR A 60 -9.94 12.05 -3.97
C THR A 60 -9.49 10.66 -4.38
N LEU A 61 -9.04 9.86 -3.43
CA LEU A 61 -8.72 8.45 -3.61
C LEU A 61 -9.97 7.60 -3.33
N SER A 62 -10.25 6.66 -4.21
CA SER A 62 -11.43 5.77 -4.16
C SER A 62 -11.11 4.41 -4.78
N ASP A 63 -11.98 3.43 -4.56
CA ASP A 63 -11.85 2.06 -5.07
C ASP A 63 -10.44 1.47 -4.86
N PRO A 64 -9.96 1.31 -3.61
CA PRO A 64 -8.71 0.61 -3.36
C PRO A 64 -8.88 -0.85 -3.82
N VAL A 65 -7.87 -1.40 -4.48
CA VAL A 65 -7.79 -2.81 -4.86
C VAL A 65 -6.43 -3.33 -4.43
N ALA A 66 -6.42 -4.26 -3.47
CA ALA A 66 -5.21 -4.94 -3.05
C ALA A 66 -4.68 -5.85 -4.18
N LEU A 67 -3.42 -5.66 -4.54
CA LEU A 67 -2.68 -6.43 -5.53
C LEU A 67 -1.60 -7.24 -4.83
N LEU A 68 -1.81 -8.55 -4.75
CA LEU A 68 -0.83 -9.51 -4.24
C LEU A 68 -0.37 -10.37 -5.42
N GLU A 69 0.69 -9.94 -6.09
CA GLU A 69 1.19 -10.65 -7.27
C GLU A 69 2.15 -11.78 -6.88
N PRO A 70 1.99 -12.98 -7.45
CA PRO A 70 2.96 -14.05 -7.26
C PRO A 70 4.33 -13.63 -7.81
N GLY A 71 5.37 -13.75 -7.00
CA GLY A 71 6.74 -13.32 -7.34
C GLY A 71 7.10 -11.90 -6.90
N LYS A 72 6.13 -11.11 -6.43
CA LYS A 72 6.40 -9.85 -5.72
C LYS A 72 6.17 -10.06 -4.23
N ASN A 73 7.23 -9.95 -3.43
CA ASN A 73 7.16 -10.03 -1.97
C ASN A 73 6.70 -8.70 -1.35
N GLN A 74 5.78 -8.01 -2.03
CA GLN A 74 5.31 -6.67 -1.69
C GLN A 74 3.81 -6.60 -1.87
N LEU A 75 3.15 -5.84 -1.00
CA LEU A 75 1.75 -5.53 -1.19
C LEU A 75 1.64 -4.38 -2.19
N GLY A 76 0.89 -4.62 -3.27
CA GLY A 76 0.45 -3.57 -4.15
C GLY A 76 -0.94 -3.09 -3.74
N VAL A 77 -1.22 -1.80 -3.94
CA VAL A 77 -2.57 -1.26 -3.89
C VAL A 77 -2.77 -0.38 -5.11
N ARG A 78 -3.81 -0.69 -5.87
CA ARG A 78 -4.29 0.16 -6.95
C ARG A 78 -5.45 0.99 -6.44
N MET A 79 -5.45 2.28 -6.72
CA MET A 79 -6.52 3.20 -6.32
C MET A 79 -6.95 3.99 -7.55
N LYS A 80 -8.25 4.30 -7.62
CA LYS A 80 -8.75 5.33 -8.52
C LYS A 80 -8.58 6.69 -7.87
N ILE A 81 -8.14 7.65 -8.66
CA ILE A 81 -8.00 9.04 -8.26
C ILE A 81 -9.02 9.85 -9.05
N THR A 82 -9.80 10.66 -8.38
CA THR A 82 -10.60 11.70 -9.02
C THR A 82 -9.95 13.04 -8.74
N LEU A 83 -9.54 13.74 -9.80
CA LEU A 83 -8.96 15.07 -9.77
C LEU A 83 -9.99 16.08 -10.23
N ILE A 84 -10.24 17.11 -9.43
CA ILE A 84 -11.08 18.24 -9.81
C ILE A 84 -10.12 19.43 -10.00
N PRO A 85 -9.90 19.86 -11.26
CA PRO A 85 -9.05 21.00 -11.55
C PRO A 85 -9.61 22.28 -10.90
N PRO A 86 -8.75 23.27 -10.58
CA PRO A 86 -9.24 24.60 -10.24
C PRO A 86 -10.08 25.12 -11.41
N GLN A 87 -11.27 25.65 -11.13
CA GLN A 87 -12.12 26.24 -12.17
C GLN A 87 -11.37 27.39 -12.84
N GLU A 88 -11.15 27.27 -14.15
CA GLU A 88 -10.46 28.29 -14.92
C GLU A 88 -11.43 29.44 -15.27
N LEU A 89 -11.06 30.62 -14.78
CA LEU A 89 -11.74 31.92 -14.83
C LEU A 89 -13.16 32.04 -14.25
N PRO A 90 -13.41 33.03 -13.37
CA PRO A 90 -14.74 33.36 -12.86
C PRO A 90 -15.71 33.93 -13.92
N ASN A 91 -15.32 34.01 -15.20
CA ASN A 91 -16.15 34.41 -16.34
C ASN A 91 -15.47 34.03 -17.67
N PRO A 92 -15.57 32.77 -18.14
CA PRO A 92 -15.20 32.47 -19.52
C PRO A 92 -16.13 33.25 -20.47
N PRO A 93 -15.61 33.79 -21.59
CA PRO A 93 -16.49 34.38 -22.60
C PRO A 93 -17.46 33.31 -23.08
N ARG A 94 -18.77 33.51 -22.92
CA ARG A 94 -19.80 32.52 -23.33
C ARG A 94 -19.69 32.09 -24.79
N ARG A 95 -19.08 32.93 -25.63
CA ARG A 95 -18.93 32.75 -27.07
C ARG A 95 -17.61 33.33 -27.56
N VAL A 96 -16.91 32.60 -28.42
CA VAL A 96 -15.71 33.08 -29.12
C VAL A 96 -16.06 33.34 -30.58
N ARG A 97 -15.67 34.52 -31.08
CA ARG A 97 -15.79 34.87 -32.49
C ARG A 97 -14.47 34.54 -33.18
N LEU A 98 -14.51 33.64 -34.16
CA LEU A 98 -13.31 33.26 -34.91
C LEU A 98 -12.83 34.43 -35.79
N PRO A 99 -11.50 34.66 -35.91
CA PRO A 99 -10.95 35.55 -36.92
C PRO A 99 -11.44 35.09 -38.30
N GLY A 100 -12.13 35.97 -39.04
CA GLY A 100 -12.74 35.63 -40.33
C GLY A 100 -14.27 35.53 -40.34
N GLY A 101 -14.96 35.82 -39.24
CA GLY A 101 -16.41 36.07 -39.26
C GLY A 101 -17.30 34.83 -39.27
N GLY A 102 -16.80 33.68 -38.77
CA GLY A 102 -17.59 32.47 -38.59
C GLY A 102 -18.64 32.55 -37.46
N PRO A 103 -19.54 31.57 -37.37
CA PRO A 103 -20.53 31.50 -36.30
C PRO A 103 -19.85 31.48 -34.93
N GLU A 104 -20.42 32.23 -33.98
CA GLU A 104 -19.94 32.26 -32.60
C GLU A 104 -20.08 30.88 -31.96
N LEU A 105 -18.95 30.28 -31.55
CA LEU A 105 -18.93 28.97 -30.92
C LEU A 105 -18.94 29.12 -29.38
N PRO A 106 -19.67 28.26 -28.65
CA PRO A 106 -19.58 28.23 -27.20
C PRO A 106 -18.14 27.90 -26.77
N ALA A 107 -17.54 28.76 -25.94
CA ALA A 107 -16.18 28.57 -25.45
C ALA A 107 -16.01 27.27 -24.64
N ALA A 108 -17.10 26.83 -23.98
CA ALA A 108 -17.19 25.60 -23.20
C ALA A 108 -16.79 24.34 -23.99
N GLY A 109 -16.88 24.36 -25.33
CA GLY A 109 -16.52 23.22 -26.18
C GLY A 109 -15.03 23.09 -26.51
N LEU A 110 -14.18 24.08 -26.17
CA LEU A 110 -12.80 24.14 -26.64
C LEU A 110 -11.73 23.89 -25.58
N LEU A 111 -12.04 24.02 -24.28
CA LEU A 111 -11.02 24.01 -23.21
C LEU A 111 -11.31 23.07 -22.01
N GLY A 112 -12.36 22.25 -22.04
CA GLY A 112 -12.57 21.19 -21.03
C GLY A 112 -12.75 21.74 -19.60
N GLU A 113 -13.87 22.41 -19.38
CA GLU A 113 -14.22 23.10 -18.13
C GLU A 113 -14.29 22.15 -16.92
N GLY A 114 -13.39 22.28 -15.92
CA GLY A 114 -13.60 21.91 -14.51
C GLY A 114 -14.13 20.50 -14.19
N GLN A 115 -14.12 19.58 -15.16
CA GLN A 115 -14.74 18.27 -15.01
C GLN A 115 -13.85 17.39 -14.14
N PRO A 116 -14.44 16.57 -13.25
CA PRO A 116 -13.69 15.56 -12.55
C PRO A 116 -12.98 14.67 -13.58
N ARG A 117 -11.66 14.58 -13.44
CA ARG A 117 -10.81 13.71 -14.25
C ARG A 117 -10.46 12.49 -13.43
N GLU A 118 -10.69 11.33 -14.01
CA GLU A 118 -10.30 10.08 -13.39
C GLU A 118 -8.84 9.76 -13.70
N GLY A 119 -8.19 9.09 -12.76
CA GLY A 119 -6.86 8.57 -12.86
C GLY A 119 -6.75 7.28 -12.08
N THR A 120 -5.67 6.55 -12.30
CA THR A 120 -5.34 5.34 -11.57
C THR A 120 -3.91 5.46 -11.07
N VAL A 121 -3.70 5.12 -9.81
CA VAL A 121 -2.37 5.01 -9.21
C VAL A 121 -2.18 3.60 -8.70
N THR A 122 -0.99 3.05 -8.93
CA THR A 122 -0.59 1.76 -8.37
C THR A 122 0.68 1.94 -7.55
N VAL A 123 0.58 1.59 -6.27
CA VAL A 123 1.68 1.66 -5.31
C VAL A 123 2.08 0.26 -4.91
N TYR A 124 3.37 -0.01 -4.77
CA TYR A 124 3.87 -1.21 -4.10
C TYR A 124 4.78 -0.81 -2.95
N GLY A 125 4.77 -1.59 -1.88
CA GLY A 125 5.69 -1.39 -0.78
C GLY A 125 5.85 -2.63 0.07
N ASP A 126 6.88 -2.57 0.91
CA ASP A 126 7.07 -3.53 1.99
C ASP A 126 6.04 -3.23 3.09
N LEU A 127 5.83 -4.21 3.96
CA LEU A 127 4.95 -4.04 5.11
C LEU A 127 5.77 -3.95 6.39
N ARG A 128 5.37 -3.05 7.27
CA ARG A 128 5.89 -2.94 8.63
C ARG A 128 4.76 -3.20 9.60
N TYR A 129 4.97 -4.19 10.47
CA TYR A 129 4.08 -4.47 11.58
C TYR A 129 4.48 -3.63 12.80
N GLU A 130 3.48 -3.04 13.46
CA GLU A 130 3.62 -2.33 14.72
C GLU A 130 3.01 -3.18 15.86
N PRO A 131 3.84 -3.89 16.66
CA PRO A 131 3.36 -4.79 17.71
C PRO A 131 2.55 -4.12 18.80
N ALA A 132 2.76 -2.81 19.03
CA ALA A 132 2.07 -2.08 20.08
C ALA A 132 0.57 -1.89 19.80
N THR A 133 0.19 -1.69 18.53
CA THR A 133 -1.20 -1.44 18.11
C THR A 133 -1.79 -2.59 17.30
N GLY A 134 -0.97 -3.54 16.84
CA GLY A 134 -1.40 -4.62 15.97
C GLY A 134 -1.58 -4.16 14.51
N GLU A 135 -1.06 -2.99 14.15
CA GLU A 135 -1.33 -2.34 12.86
C GLU A 135 -0.23 -2.65 11.84
N LEU A 136 -0.63 -2.78 10.58
CA LEU A 136 0.25 -2.89 9.43
C LEU A 136 0.33 -1.58 8.68
N PHE A 137 1.53 -1.07 8.53
CA PHE A 137 1.83 0.14 7.77
C PHE A 137 2.66 -0.18 6.54
N TYR A 138 2.57 0.68 5.54
CA TYR A 138 3.49 0.60 4.41
C TYR A 138 4.88 1.06 4.82
N LYS A 139 5.89 0.40 4.27
CA LYS A 139 7.29 0.78 4.38
C LYS A 139 7.90 0.83 2.99
N ASN A 140 8.65 1.89 2.72
CA ASN A 140 9.30 2.11 1.41
C ASN A 140 8.32 2.04 0.23
N ALA A 141 7.09 2.52 0.43
CA ALA A 141 6.09 2.52 -0.64
C ALA A 141 6.54 3.37 -1.81
N THR A 142 6.41 2.81 -3.01
CA THR A 142 6.82 3.42 -4.27
C THR A 142 5.67 3.38 -5.25
N ILE A 143 5.37 4.53 -5.86
CA ILE A 143 4.40 4.61 -6.95
C ILE A 143 5.04 3.99 -8.20
N THR A 144 4.49 2.86 -8.63
CA THR A 144 4.98 2.11 -9.80
C THR A 144 4.28 2.53 -11.09
N ASP A 145 3.03 2.96 -10.98
CA ASP A 145 2.24 3.42 -12.11
C ASP A 145 1.34 4.57 -11.66
N LEU A 146 1.30 5.63 -12.47
CA LEU A 146 0.39 6.76 -12.28
C LEU A 146 -0.11 7.22 -13.63
N GLN A 147 -1.38 6.96 -13.87
CA GLN A 147 -2.11 7.35 -15.06
C GLN A 147 -3.14 8.40 -14.68
N LEU A 148 -3.03 9.59 -15.25
CA LEU A 148 -4.00 10.65 -15.06
C LEU A 148 -4.65 10.89 -16.43
N ALA A 149 -5.94 10.55 -16.57
CA ALA A 149 -6.61 10.68 -17.86
C ALA A 149 -6.89 12.15 -18.19
N ASP A 150 -6.69 12.50 -19.46
CA ASP A 150 -7.14 13.76 -20.07
C ASP A 150 -6.70 15.05 -19.35
N LEU A 151 -5.54 15.04 -18.69
CA LEU A 151 -4.93 16.27 -18.18
C LEU A 151 -4.11 16.95 -19.27
N PRO A 152 -4.30 18.27 -19.49
CA PRO A 152 -3.36 19.06 -20.27
C PRO A 152 -1.93 18.90 -19.73
N VAL A 153 -0.94 18.86 -20.62
CA VAL A 153 0.48 18.67 -20.27
C VAL A 153 0.94 19.68 -19.22
N GLU A 154 0.40 20.90 -19.28
CA GLU A 154 0.67 22.02 -18.36
C GLU A 154 0.26 21.73 -16.92
N HIS A 155 -0.79 20.92 -16.71
CA HIS A 155 -1.29 20.54 -15.38
C HIS A 155 -0.81 19.15 -14.94
N THR A 156 -0.17 18.39 -15.83
CA THR A 156 0.25 17.02 -15.55
C THR A 156 1.30 16.96 -14.43
N ARG A 157 2.30 17.86 -14.44
CA ARG A 157 3.34 17.89 -13.41
C ARG A 157 2.81 18.33 -12.04
N PRO A 158 2.09 19.46 -11.91
CA PRO A 158 1.49 19.85 -10.62
C PRO A 158 0.50 18.81 -10.08
N ALA A 159 -0.33 18.21 -10.94
CA ALA A 159 -1.28 17.18 -10.53
C ALA A 159 -0.56 15.93 -10.00
N ARG A 160 0.51 15.49 -10.67
CA ARG A 160 1.35 14.39 -10.21
C ARG A 160 1.93 14.68 -8.82
N GLU A 161 2.50 15.85 -8.59
CA GLU A 161 3.06 16.20 -7.28
C GLU A 161 2.01 16.21 -6.16
N VAL A 162 0.78 16.69 -6.46
CA VAL A 162 -0.36 16.66 -5.53
C VAL A 162 -0.73 15.21 -5.19
N VAL A 163 -0.86 14.36 -6.21
CA VAL A 163 -1.19 12.94 -6.03
C VAL A 163 -0.11 12.21 -5.24
N GLU A 164 1.17 12.41 -5.59
CA GLU A 164 2.30 11.77 -4.90
C GLU A 164 2.31 12.15 -3.42
N LYS A 165 2.11 13.43 -3.10
CA LYS A 165 2.02 13.89 -1.70
C LYS A 165 0.79 13.33 -0.99
N LEU A 166 -0.38 13.33 -1.63
CA LEU A 166 -1.62 12.78 -1.10
C LEU A 166 -1.45 11.30 -0.74
N VAL A 167 -0.93 10.51 -1.68
CA VAL A 167 -0.66 9.08 -1.50
C VAL A 167 0.37 8.86 -0.40
N ALA A 168 1.50 9.59 -0.42
CA ALA A 168 2.52 9.46 0.62
C ALA A 168 1.96 9.74 2.03
N ARG A 169 1.12 10.78 2.17
CA ARG A 169 0.45 11.10 3.44
C ARG A 169 -0.52 10.01 3.87
N TYR A 170 -1.35 9.54 2.95
CA TYR A 170 -2.30 8.46 3.22
C TYR A 170 -1.58 7.19 3.73
N LEU A 171 -0.51 6.77 3.05
CA LEU A 171 0.22 5.54 3.38
C LEU A 171 1.03 5.64 4.68
N ASP A 172 1.45 6.85 5.07
CA ASP A 172 2.17 7.10 6.33
C ASP A 172 1.23 7.15 7.54
N GLN A 173 0.01 7.67 7.36
CA GLN A 173 -0.94 7.89 8.44
C GLN A 173 -1.98 6.79 8.59
N THR A 174 -2.25 6.01 7.54
CA THR A 174 -3.34 5.04 7.54
C THR A 174 -2.80 3.62 7.67
N PRO A 175 -3.18 2.87 8.72
CA PRO A 175 -2.88 1.46 8.77
C PRO A 175 -3.65 0.73 7.66
N ILE A 176 -2.94 -0.10 6.90
CA ILE A 176 -3.49 -0.91 5.81
C ILE A 176 -4.45 -1.97 6.35
N TYR A 177 -4.07 -2.54 7.50
CA TYR A 177 -4.79 -3.62 8.15
C TYR A 177 -4.43 -3.65 9.63
N THR A 178 -5.41 -3.94 10.48
CA THR A 178 -5.19 -4.17 11.90
C THR A 178 -5.42 -5.65 12.19
N ILE A 179 -4.39 -6.29 12.74
CA ILE A 179 -4.43 -7.70 13.09
C ILE A 179 -5.05 -7.84 14.48
N ASP A 180 -6.27 -8.36 14.56
CA ASP A 180 -6.90 -8.69 15.84
C ASP A 180 -6.45 -10.07 16.32
N ALA A 181 -5.72 -10.11 17.45
CA ALA A 181 -5.28 -11.37 18.06
C ALA A 181 -6.44 -12.34 18.37
N LYS A 182 -7.66 -11.83 18.59
CA LYS A 182 -8.85 -12.64 18.89
C LYS A 182 -9.33 -13.45 17.69
N GLN A 183 -8.99 -13.04 16.47
CA GLN A 183 -9.38 -13.76 15.26
C GLN A 183 -8.59 -15.07 15.08
N PHE A 184 -7.47 -15.21 15.78
CA PHE A 184 -6.69 -16.45 15.78
C PHE A 184 -7.23 -17.39 16.87
N SER A 185 -7.85 -18.50 16.45
CA SER A 185 -8.42 -19.49 17.35
C SER A 185 -7.34 -20.34 18.04
N GLY A 186 -7.54 -20.67 19.33
CA GLY A 186 -6.77 -21.69 20.06
C GLY A 186 -5.61 -21.14 20.91
N ASN A 187 -4.56 -21.95 21.08
CA ASN A 187 -3.37 -21.64 21.90
C ASN A 187 -2.53 -20.45 21.36
N LEU A 188 -2.87 -19.93 20.17
CA LEU A 188 -2.20 -18.82 19.49
C LEU A 188 -2.49 -17.45 20.11
N THR A 189 -3.48 -17.35 20.99
CA THR A 189 -3.76 -16.12 21.76
C THR A 189 -2.64 -15.73 22.73
N LYS A 190 -1.75 -16.68 23.07
CA LYS A 190 -0.55 -16.43 23.88
C LYS A 190 0.69 -16.10 23.06
N ALA A 191 0.65 -16.33 21.75
CA ALA A 191 1.78 -16.05 20.88
C ALA A 191 1.86 -14.54 20.61
N LEU A 192 3.07 -13.98 20.73
CA LEU A 192 3.33 -12.60 20.38
C LEU A 192 3.52 -12.55 18.87
N LEU A 193 2.73 -11.70 18.20
CA LEU A 193 2.89 -11.44 16.79
C LEU A 193 4.26 -10.78 16.58
N GLN A 194 5.14 -11.42 15.80
CA GLN A 194 6.52 -10.96 15.65
C GLN A 194 6.73 -10.22 14.34
N SER A 195 6.28 -10.78 13.23
CA SER A 195 6.58 -10.25 11.90
C SER A 195 5.43 -10.50 10.93
N VAL A 196 5.42 -9.73 9.84
CA VAL A 196 4.54 -9.95 8.71
C VAL A 196 5.36 -9.93 7.43
N THR A 197 5.18 -10.95 6.60
CA THR A 197 5.91 -11.15 5.36
C THR A 197 4.94 -11.40 4.23
N VAL A 198 5.19 -10.82 3.05
CA VAL A 198 4.45 -11.15 1.83
C VAL A 198 5.28 -12.15 1.04
N GLU A 199 4.74 -13.34 0.79
CA GLU A 199 5.39 -14.37 -0.03
C GLU A 199 4.37 -14.97 -1.00
N ASN A 200 4.74 -15.15 -2.26
CA ASN A 200 3.91 -15.83 -3.27
C ASN A 200 2.47 -15.30 -3.41
N GLY A 201 2.29 -13.97 -3.32
CA GLY A 201 0.96 -13.35 -3.41
C GLY A 201 0.08 -13.60 -2.19
N LYS A 202 0.68 -13.95 -1.04
CA LYS A 202 -0.02 -14.18 0.22
C LYS A 202 0.67 -13.42 1.34
N LEU A 203 -0.15 -12.93 2.27
CA LEU A 203 0.32 -12.26 3.47
C LEU A 203 0.45 -13.31 4.58
N TYR A 204 1.65 -13.48 5.10
CA TYR A 204 1.96 -14.38 6.20
C TYR A 204 2.29 -13.59 7.45
N VAL A 205 1.69 -13.99 8.56
CA VAL A 205 1.99 -13.47 9.87
C VAL A 205 2.78 -14.51 10.64
N GLU A 206 3.94 -14.13 11.16
CA GLU A 206 4.75 -14.99 12.02
C GLU A 206 4.43 -14.72 13.49
N LEU A 207 3.99 -15.78 14.17
CA LEU A 207 3.68 -15.78 15.59
C LEU A 207 4.82 -16.47 16.33
N GLY A 208 5.43 -15.79 17.30
CA GLY A 208 6.48 -16.35 18.15
C GLY A 208 5.96 -16.70 19.54
N LEU A 209 6.39 -17.87 20.04
CA LEU A 209 6.09 -18.42 21.37
C LEU A 209 7.33 -18.42 22.26
#